data_AF-A0A0B2UCF3-F1
#
_entry.id   AF-A0A0B2UCF3-F1
#
_cell.length_a   1.000
_cell.length_b   1.000
_cell.length_c   1.000
_cell.angle_alpha   90.00
_cell.angle_beta   90.00
_cell.angle_gamma   90.00
#
_symmetry.space_group_name_H-M   'P 1'
#
loop_
_entity.id
_entity.type
_entity.pdbx_description
1 polymer ?
#
loop_
_entity_poly.entity_id
_entity_poly.type
_entity_poly.pdbx_seq_one_letter_code
_entity_poly.pdbx_strand_id
1 'polypeptide(L)'
;MPEITYSGSQAAFSFDGIQVGKDQTVEVSASDLTRISKGKAFKSLVEKGELVVSGETKSSSGRGGKGGKQNDATGDAAKAAEEAALAAVRAELAALEVTFSEDETLEQLQAKLAQAKE
;
A
#
# COMPACT_ATOMS: atom_id res chain seq x y z
N MET A 1 -6.16 15.33 8.34
CA MET A 1 -7.33 14.70 8.98
C MET A 1 -7.33 13.24 8.52
N PRO A 2 -8.26 12.33 8.89
CA PRO A 2 -8.20 10.98 8.31
C PRO A 2 -8.43 11.01 6.80
N GLU A 3 -7.75 10.13 6.09
CA GLU A 3 -7.80 9.97 4.65
C GLU A 3 -8.20 8.53 4.33
N ILE A 4 -9.04 8.33 3.33
CA ILE A 4 -9.45 7.01 2.85
C ILE A 4 -8.97 6.84 1.42
N THR A 5 -8.25 5.76 1.15
CA THR A 5 -7.85 5.33 -0.18
C THR A 5 -8.60 4.07 -0.55
N TYR A 6 -9.27 4.06 -1.72
CA TYR A 6 -10.00 2.91 -2.22
C TYR A 6 -9.27 2.28 -3.42
N SER A 7 -8.89 1.01 -3.33
CA SER A 7 -8.16 0.24 -4.36
C SER A 7 -8.94 -0.98 -4.84
N GLY A 8 -10.25 -1.02 -4.61
CA GLY A 8 -11.08 -2.16 -4.95
C GLY A 8 -11.33 -2.36 -6.44
N SER A 9 -12.03 -3.43 -6.77
CA SER A 9 -12.30 -3.81 -8.16
C SER A 9 -13.34 -2.91 -8.86
N GLN A 10 -14.18 -2.19 -8.09
CA GLN A 10 -15.17 -1.26 -8.63
C GLN A 10 -14.55 0.10 -8.98
N ALA A 11 -15.20 0.87 -9.83
CA ALA A 11 -14.73 2.20 -10.26
C ALA A 11 -14.73 3.24 -9.13
N ALA A 12 -15.64 3.11 -8.17
CA ALA A 12 -15.73 3.98 -7.01
C ALA A 12 -16.46 3.27 -5.86
N PHE A 13 -16.21 3.75 -4.65
CA PHE A 13 -16.91 3.35 -3.44
C PHE A 13 -17.60 4.57 -2.83
N SER A 14 -18.87 4.43 -2.44
CA SER A 14 -19.62 5.51 -1.81
C SER A 14 -20.21 5.09 -0.47
N PHE A 15 -20.02 5.91 0.55
CA PHE A 15 -20.50 5.68 1.90
C PHE A 15 -20.96 6.99 2.53
N ASP A 16 -22.20 7.01 3.04
CA ASP A 16 -22.78 8.15 3.75
C ASP A 16 -22.63 9.50 2.98
N GLY A 17 -22.75 9.46 1.64
CA GLY A 17 -22.59 10.62 0.77
C GLY A 17 -21.15 10.96 0.37
N ILE A 18 -20.15 10.27 0.93
CA ILE A 18 -18.74 10.41 0.56
C ILE A 18 -18.43 9.42 -0.55
N GLN A 19 -17.87 9.89 -1.66
CA GLN A 19 -17.47 9.06 -2.79
C GLN A 19 -15.95 9.07 -2.94
N VAL A 20 -15.35 7.88 -2.96
CA VAL A 20 -13.92 7.66 -3.14
C VAL A 20 -13.73 6.90 -4.45
N GLY A 21 -13.04 7.51 -5.41
CA GLY A 21 -12.70 6.85 -6.68
C GLY A 21 -11.66 5.74 -6.47
N LYS A 22 -11.56 4.83 -7.45
CA LYS A 22 -10.49 3.84 -7.47
C LYS A 22 -9.12 4.54 -7.54
N ASP A 23 -8.19 4.08 -6.71
CA ASP A 23 -6.85 4.60 -6.52
C ASP A 23 -6.82 6.09 -6.15
N GLN A 24 -7.94 6.61 -5.61
CA GLN A 24 -8.04 7.96 -5.10
C GLN A 24 -8.00 7.96 -3.58
N THR A 25 -7.35 8.98 -3.05
CA THR A 25 -7.35 9.31 -1.63
C THR A 25 -8.27 10.50 -1.40
N VAL A 26 -9.20 10.35 -0.47
CA VAL A 26 -10.14 11.41 -0.08
C VAL A 26 -9.97 11.67 1.41
N GLU A 27 -9.76 12.94 1.75
CA GLU A 27 -9.76 13.39 3.13
C GLU A 27 -11.19 13.43 3.67
N VAL A 28 -11.39 12.83 4.83
CA VAL A 28 -12.69 12.74 5.51
C VAL A 28 -12.57 13.23 6.93
N SER A 29 -13.69 13.70 7.50
CA SER A 29 -13.70 14.07 8.92
C SER A 29 -13.63 12.81 9.80
N ALA A 30 -13.09 12.93 11.01
CA ALA A 30 -13.06 11.82 11.97
C ALA A 30 -14.46 11.32 12.35
N SER A 31 -15.45 12.23 12.36
CA SER A 31 -16.86 11.92 12.62
C SER A 31 -17.46 11.06 11.50
N ASP A 32 -17.11 11.36 10.25
CA ASP A 32 -17.61 10.62 9.09
C ASP A 32 -16.91 9.26 9.00
N LEU A 33 -15.59 9.20 9.22
CA LEU A 33 -14.86 7.94 9.28
C LEU A 33 -15.44 7.01 10.36
N THR A 34 -15.74 7.52 11.55
CA THR A 34 -16.33 6.72 12.65
C THR A 34 -17.77 6.29 12.39
N ARG A 35 -18.54 7.03 11.59
CA ARG A 35 -19.87 6.58 11.11
C ARG A 35 -19.73 5.48 10.06
N ILE A 36 -18.92 5.74 9.04
CA ILE A 36 -18.75 4.89 7.87
C ILE A 36 -18.10 3.56 8.25
N SER A 37 -17.12 3.57 9.17
CA SER A 37 -16.44 2.37 9.68
C SER A 37 -17.33 1.39 10.45
N LYS A 38 -18.50 1.83 10.92
CA LYS A 38 -19.51 0.93 11.51
C LYS A 38 -20.26 0.12 10.46
N GLY A 39 -20.26 0.58 9.21
CA GLY A 39 -20.95 -0.08 8.11
C GLY A 39 -20.30 -1.41 7.72
N LYS A 40 -21.14 -2.41 7.38
CA LYS A 40 -20.65 -3.74 6.97
C LYS A 40 -19.79 -3.68 5.71
N ALA A 41 -20.21 -2.94 4.69
CA ALA A 41 -19.44 -2.87 3.44
C ALA A 41 -18.08 -2.18 3.64
N PHE A 42 -17.98 -1.16 4.50
CA PHE A 42 -16.67 -0.58 4.83
C PHE A 42 -15.74 -1.61 5.47
N LYS A 43 -16.21 -2.32 6.51
CA LYS A 43 -15.41 -3.37 7.17
C LYS A 43 -14.98 -4.45 6.19
N SER A 44 -15.88 -4.88 5.31
CA SER A 44 -15.56 -5.89 4.30
C SER A 44 -14.51 -5.40 3.29
N LEU A 45 -14.49 -4.12 2.91
CA LEU A 45 -13.46 -3.61 2.02
C LEU A 45 -12.10 -3.49 2.71
N VAL A 46 -12.08 -3.05 3.96
CA VAL A 46 -10.86 -3.01 4.77
C VAL A 46 -10.31 -4.43 4.98
N GLU A 47 -11.16 -5.39 5.31
CA GLU A 47 -10.79 -6.81 5.47
C GLU A 47 -10.24 -7.43 4.18
N LYS A 48 -10.76 -7.00 3.02
CA LYS A 48 -10.25 -7.44 1.70
C LYS A 48 -8.98 -6.71 1.27
N GLY A 49 -8.55 -5.68 1.97
CA GLY A 49 -7.46 -4.80 1.55
C GLY A 49 -7.81 -3.88 0.37
N GLU A 50 -9.09 -3.74 0.05
CA GLU A 50 -9.60 -2.85 -1.01
C GLU A 50 -9.80 -1.40 -0.52
N LEU A 51 -9.67 -1.16 0.79
CA LEU A 51 -9.83 0.17 1.38
C LEU A 51 -8.83 0.38 2.52
N VAL A 52 -8.05 1.46 2.42
CA VAL A 52 -7.00 1.83 3.36
C VAL A 52 -7.37 3.15 4.02
N VAL A 53 -7.17 3.27 5.33
CA VAL A 53 -7.39 4.51 6.08
C VAL A 53 -6.05 5.01 6.62
N SER A 54 -5.62 6.19 6.18
CA SER A 54 -4.42 6.88 6.63
C SER A 54 -4.79 8.07 7.53
N GLY A 55 -3.97 8.42 8.51
CA GLY A 55 -4.20 9.62 9.35
C GLY A 55 -4.90 9.41 10.71
N GLU A 56 -5.33 8.18 11.03
CA GLU A 56 -5.52 7.76 12.42
C GLU A 56 -4.26 6.99 12.82
N THR A 57 -3.59 7.41 13.91
CA THR A 57 -2.36 6.78 14.42
C THR A 57 -2.53 5.26 14.46
N LYS A 58 -1.81 4.53 13.59
CA LYS A 58 -1.55 3.08 13.64
C LYS A 58 -2.53 2.30 14.52
N SER A 59 -3.77 2.11 14.07
CA SER A 59 -4.53 0.93 14.47
C SER A 59 -4.35 -0.05 13.33
N SER A 60 -3.23 -0.76 13.25
CA SER A 60 -3.17 -2.13 13.76
C SER A 60 -4.55 -2.80 13.66
N SER A 61 -5.01 -3.07 12.43
CA SER A 61 -6.13 -3.99 12.18
C SER A 61 -5.78 -5.45 12.53
N GLY A 62 -4.68 -5.70 13.26
CA GLY A 62 -4.45 -6.90 14.04
C GLY A 62 -5.39 -7.03 15.26
N ARG A 63 -6.71 -7.13 15.03
CA ARG A 63 -7.65 -7.67 16.03
C ARG A 63 -8.94 -8.20 15.41
N GLY A 64 -8.85 -8.92 14.29
CA GLY A 64 -9.91 -9.81 13.81
C GLY A 64 -9.86 -11.14 14.55
N GLY A 65 -10.65 -11.28 15.62
CA GLY A 65 -10.76 -12.53 16.36
C GLY A 65 -11.34 -13.66 15.51
N LYS A 66 -10.56 -14.74 15.38
CA LYS A 66 -11.00 -16.14 15.39
C LYS A 66 -12.04 -16.51 14.32
N GLY A 67 -11.56 -16.84 13.12
CA GLY A 67 -12.40 -17.52 12.13
C GLY A 67 -11.78 -17.72 10.76
N GLY A 68 -10.81 -18.62 10.65
CA GLY A 68 -10.58 -19.37 9.39
C GLY A 68 -9.56 -18.78 8.40
N LYS A 69 -8.45 -19.51 8.31
CA LYS A 69 -7.71 -19.83 7.07
C LYS A 69 -6.86 -18.71 6.42
N GLN A 70 -5.55 -18.81 6.69
CA GLN A 70 -4.43 -18.65 5.73
C GLN A 70 -4.63 -17.61 4.60
N ASN A 71 -4.09 -16.39 4.77
CA ASN A 71 -3.24 -15.68 3.79
C ASN A 71 -3.01 -14.24 4.25
N ASP A 72 -2.02 -14.04 5.12
CA ASP A 72 -1.48 -12.70 5.41
C ASP A 72 0.05 -12.66 5.18
N ALA A 73 0.55 -13.59 4.37
CA ALA A 73 1.97 -13.71 4.04
C ALA A 73 2.31 -13.15 2.65
N THR A 74 1.32 -12.82 1.80
CA THR A 74 1.55 -12.46 0.40
C THR A 74 1.69 -10.95 0.16
N GLY A 75 1.01 -10.10 0.93
CA GLY A 75 1.13 -8.63 0.79
C GLY A 75 2.44 -8.08 1.36
N ASP A 76 2.88 -8.62 2.49
CA ASP A 76 4.15 -8.27 3.12
C ASP A 76 5.34 -8.87 2.34
N ALA A 77 5.20 -10.11 1.85
CA ALA A 77 6.23 -10.73 1.01
C ALA A 77 6.40 -10.04 -0.36
N ALA A 78 5.33 -9.48 -0.95
CA ALA A 78 5.45 -8.75 -2.21
C ALA A 78 6.24 -7.44 -2.03
N LYS A 79 5.96 -6.68 -0.96
CA LYS A 79 6.72 -5.46 -0.64
C LYS A 79 8.15 -5.77 -0.21
N ALA A 80 8.36 -6.81 0.60
CA ALA A 80 9.69 -7.25 1.00
C ALA A 80 10.50 -7.80 -0.21
N ALA A 81 9.84 -8.45 -1.18
CA ALA A 81 10.49 -8.90 -2.40
C ALA A 81 10.91 -7.73 -3.30
N GLU A 82 10.07 -6.69 -3.39
CA GLU A 82 10.37 -5.47 -4.15
C GLU A 82 11.52 -4.67 -3.50
N GLU A 83 11.51 -4.56 -2.17
CA GLU A 83 12.60 -3.93 -1.41
C GLU A 83 13.90 -4.74 -1.50
N ALA A 84 13.82 -6.07 -1.45
CA ALA A 84 14.98 -6.94 -1.65
C ALA A 84 15.55 -6.85 -3.08
N ALA A 85 14.68 -6.71 -4.09
CA ALA A 85 15.11 -6.51 -5.47
C ALA A 85 15.82 -5.16 -5.65
N LEU A 86 15.30 -4.08 -5.06
CA LEU A 86 15.96 -2.78 -5.02
C LEU A 86 17.34 -2.86 -4.33
N ALA A 87 17.41 -3.52 -3.17
CA ALA A 87 18.65 -3.68 -2.43
C ALA A 87 19.71 -4.47 -3.22
N ALA A 88 19.30 -5.54 -3.92
CA ALA A 88 20.19 -6.32 -4.77
C ALA A 88 20.79 -5.49 -5.92
N VAL A 89 19.96 -4.73 -6.63
CA VAL A 89 20.41 -3.85 -7.74
C VAL A 89 21.36 -2.76 -7.23
N ARG A 90 21.05 -2.15 -6.07
CA ARG A 90 21.94 -1.15 -5.43
C ARG A 90 23.29 -1.76 -5.03
N ALA A 91 23.29 -2.96 -4.48
CA ALA A 91 24.52 -3.66 -4.10
C ALA A 91 25.39 -3.96 -5.33
N GLU A 92 24.80 -4.36 -6.45
CA GLU A 92 25.53 -4.57 -7.71
C GLU A 92 26.09 -3.26 -8.28
N LEU A 93 25.31 -2.17 -8.28
CA LEU A 93 25.79 -0.85 -8.70
C LEU A 93 26.93 -0.35 -7.82
N ALA A 94 26.84 -0.55 -6.50
CA ALA A 94 27.91 -0.20 -5.56
C ALA A 94 29.17 -1.03 -5.80
N ALA A 95 29.02 -2.32 -6.12
CA ALA A 95 30.15 -3.20 -6.46
C ALA A 95 30.85 -2.79 -7.76
N LEU A 96 30.12 -2.16 -8.68
CA LEU A 96 30.65 -1.58 -9.92
C LEU A 96 31.15 -0.13 -9.74
N GLU A 97 31.18 0.39 -8.51
CA GLU A 97 31.52 1.79 -8.17
C GLU A 97 30.67 2.83 -8.93
N VAL A 98 29.46 2.45 -9.33
CA VAL A 98 28.51 3.33 -10.02
C VAL A 98 27.79 4.19 -8.99
N THR A 99 27.83 5.50 -9.16
CA THR A 99 27.09 6.43 -8.31
C THR A 99 25.59 6.36 -8.61
N PHE A 100 24.81 5.98 -7.59
CA PHE A 100 23.35 5.99 -7.61
C PHE A 100 22.81 6.72 -6.38
N SER A 101 21.57 7.18 -6.50
CA SER A 101 20.87 7.83 -5.38
C SER A 101 19.80 6.90 -4.81
N GLU A 102 19.53 7.03 -3.52
CA GLU A 102 18.49 6.24 -2.84
C GLU A 102 17.07 6.61 -3.27
N ASP A 103 16.90 7.78 -3.89
CA ASP A 103 15.64 8.28 -4.45
C ASP A 103 15.32 7.68 -5.83
N GLU A 104 16.27 6.96 -6.45
CA GLU A 104 16.08 6.37 -7.79
C GLU A 104 15.23 5.10 -7.74
N THR A 105 14.38 4.93 -8.76
CA THR A 105 13.48 3.78 -8.89
C THR A 105 14.22 2.53 -9.37
N LEU A 106 13.63 1.35 -9.16
CA LEU A 106 14.22 0.07 -9.57
C LEU A 106 14.59 0.06 -11.06
N GLU A 107 13.72 0.59 -11.92
CA GLU A 107 13.98 0.68 -13.37
C GLU A 107 15.19 1.56 -13.70
N GLN A 108 15.35 2.69 -13.00
CA GLN A 108 16.50 3.59 -13.21
C GLN A 108 17.81 2.95 -12.77
N LEU A 109 17.80 2.28 -11.61
CA LEU A 109 18.96 1.57 -11.09
C LEU A 109 19.33 0.38 -12.00
N GLN A 110 18.34 -0.38 -12.49
CA GLN A 110 18.58 -1.46 -13.43
C GLN A 110 19.13 -0.96 -14.78
N ALA A 111 18.64 0.17 -15.29
CA ALA A 111 19.16 0.78 -16.51
C ALA A 111 20.64 1.18 -16.35
N LYS A 112 21.01 1.78 -15.21
CA LYS A 112 22.41 2.10 -14.90
C LYS A 112 23.27 0.85 -14.76
N LEU A 113 22.72 -0.21 -14.14
CA LEU A 113 23.43 -1.46 -13.92
C LEU A 113 23.70 -2.15 -15.26
N ALA A 114 22.72 -2.16 -16.17
CA ALA A 114 22.89 -2.65 -17.52
C ALA A 114 23.92 -1.81 -18.31
N GLN A 115 23.84 -0.48 -18.21
CA GLN A 115 24.79 0.43 -18.84
C GLN A 115 26.23 0.27 -18.32
N ALA A 116 26.41 -0.03 -17.04
CA ALA A 116 27.73 -0.23 -16.44
C ALA A 116 28.35 -1.61 -16.76
N LYS A 117 27.55 -2.54 -17.31
CA LYS A 117 27.98 -3.87 -17.74
C LYS A 117 28.23 -3.97 -19.25
N GLU A 118 27.82 -2.98 -20.04
CA GLU A 118 28.27 -2.79 -21.43
C GLU A 118 29.68 -2.19 -21.49
#